data_AF-A0A1M6RFK2-F1
#
_entry.id   AF-A0A1M6RFK2-F1
#
_cell.length_a   1.000
_cell.length_b   1.000
_cell.length_c   1.000
_cell.angle_alpha   90.00
_cell.angle_beta   90.00
_cell.angle_gamma   90.00
#
_symmetry.space_group_name_H-M   'P 1'
#
loop_
_entity.id
_entity.type
_entity.pdbx_description
1 polymer ?
#
loop_
_entity_poly.entity_id
_entity_poly.type
_entity_poly.pdbx_seq_one_letter_code
_entity_poly.pdbx_strand_id
1 'polypeptide(L)'
;MYPITFKRDVSEDYFLLGIEAKHLTNFQPGQYAILQTTELSERIPLSILRVENDRVEFLVQKRGKSTLELYHSTEIFYVAGPLGKPFPLGVYGKVYMYGIDWGPASLYSVAKALKSLDNKVYLFVSGKYPPLEIVEDAFDKVSLSFEMPKDADLVVVAGKASELKDFVESLKGYPCIALSTAPILCGVGLCLSCRVYSEGKERLSCTDGPWFEASSLDWQSLTLRENLYVEEESLALEEYLKELRRRALREATS
;
A
#
# COMPACT_ATOMS: atom_id res chain seq x y z
N MET A 1 8.39 -19.22 10.35
CA MET A 1 7.26 -19.16 9.40
C MET A 1 6.05 -18.61 10.16
N TYR A 2 5.22 -17.84 9.48
CA TYR A 2 4.07 -17.10 10.03
C TYR A 2 2.78 -17.69 9.43
N PRO A 3 1.90 -18.28 10.24
CA PRO A 3 0.65 -18.88 9.76
C PRO A 3 -0.29 -17.87 9.12
N ILE A 4 -0.92 -18.24 8.00
CA ILE A 4 -2.07 -17.51 7.46
C ILE A 4 -3.32 -18.04 8.16
N THR A 5 -3.94 -17.18 8.96
CA THR A 5 -5.16 -17.52 9.72
C THR A 5 -6.42 -17.48 8.87
N PHE A 6 -6.48 -16.57 7.89
CA PHE A 6 -7.54 -16.53 6.91
C PHE A 6 -7.09 -15.85 5.62
N LYS A 7 -7.80 -16.20 4.55
CA LYS A 7 -7.74 -15.55 3.26
C LYS A 7 -9.16 -15.45 2.72
N ARG A 8 -9.58 -14.26 2.30
CA ARG A 8 -10.93 -14.03 1.79
C ARG A 8 -10.87 -13.14 0.58
N ASP A 9 -11.29 -13.65 -0.57
CA ASP A 9 -11.52 -12.81 -1.74
C ASP A 9 -12.57 -11.75 -1.41
N VAL A 10 -12.27 -10.51 -1.76
CA VAL A 10 -13.22 -9.40 -1.67
C VAL A 10 -13.66 -8.94 -3.06
N SER A 11 -12.79 -9.10 -4.07
CA SER A 11 -13.14 -9.01 -5.48
C SER A 11 -12.22 -9.92 -6.31
N GLU A 12 -12.37 -9.91 -7.63
CA GLU A 12 -11.45 -10.60 -8.53
C GLU A 12 -10.00 -10.16 -8.29
N ASP A 13 -9.79 -8.84 -8.17
CA ASP A 13 -8.47 -8.22 -8.03
C ASP A 13 -7.96 -8.14 -6.59
N TYR A 14 -8.80 -8.34 -5.56
CA TYR A 14 -8.42 -8.07 -4.17
C TYR A 14 -8.79 -9.20 -3.20
N PHE A 15 -7.93 -9.42 -2.21
CA PHE A 15 -8.21 -10.32 -1.08
C PHE A 15 -7.76 -9.72 0.25
N LEU A 16 -8.47 -10.09 1.31
CA LEU A 16 -8.04 -9.88 2.68
C LEU A 16 -7.16 -11.05 3.12
N LEU A 17 -6.07 -10.72 3.79
CA LEU A 17 -5.11 -11.65 4.35
C LEU A 17 -4.97 -11.39 5.83
N GLY A 18 -5.14 -12.41 6.66
CA GLY A 18 -4.88 -12.34 8.09
C GLY A 18 -3.75 -13.28 8.50
N ILE A 19 -2.80 -12.78 9.27
CA ILE A 19 -1.64 -13.56 9.74
C ILE A 19 -1.45 -13.46 11.25
N GLU A 20 -0.83 -14.49 11.84
CA GLU A 20 -0.34 -14.41 13.21
C GLU A 20 1.07 -13.81 13.25
N ALA A 21 1.16 -12.53 13.62
CA ALA A 21 2.44 -11.85 13.77
C ALA A 21 2.40 -10.89 14.98
N LYS A 22 2.54 -11.45 16.18
CA LYS A 22 2.41 -10.69 17.46
C LYS A 22 3.29 -9.45 17.54
N HIS A 23 4.46 -9.47 16.92
CA HIS A 23 5.37 -8.33 16.92
C HIS A 23 4.88 -7.14 16.06
N LEU A 24 3.84 -7.32 15.24
CA LEU A 24 3.20 -6.26 14.45
C LEU A 24 1.97 -5.66 15.12
N THR A 25 1.48 -6.20 16.25
CA THR A 25 0.21 -5.75 16.84
C THR A 25 0.28 -4.33 17.40
N ASN A 26 1.48 -3.83 17.67
CA ASN A 26 1.75 -2.46 18.11
C ASN A 26 1.93 -1.45 16.96
N PHE A 27 1.59 -1.82 15.71
CA PHE A 27 1.71 -0.91 14.57
C PHE A 27 0.95 0.40 14.82
N GLN A 28 1.44 1.45 14.17
CA GLN A 28 0.79 2.75 14.12
C GLN A 28 0.23 3.01 12.71
N PRO A 29 -0.87 3.77 12.58
CA PRO A 29 -1.45 4.12 11.29
C PRO A 29 -0.42 4.66 10.30
N GLY A 30 -0.48 4.18 9.05
CA GLY A 30 0.47 4.53 8.00
C GLY A 30 1.78 3.73 7.98
N GLN A 31 1.99 2.80 8.91
CA GLN A 31 3.11 1.84 8.83
C GLN A 31 2.78 0.63 7.94
N TYR A 32 3.83 -0.08 7.54
CA TYR A 32 3.75 -1.26 6.67
C TYR A 32 4.57 -2.42 7.24
N ALA A 33 4.43 -3.60 6.65
CA ALA A 33 5.28 -4.76 6.91
C ALA A 33 5.92 -5.26 5.61
N ILE A 34 7.07 -5.91 5.71
CA ILE A 34 7.66 -6.66 4.60
C ILE A 34 7.28 -8.13 4.75
N LEU A 35 6.69 -8.69 3.70
CA LEU A 35 6.32 -10.10 3.60
C LEU A 35 7.17 -10.79 2.53
N GLN A 36 7.55 -12.04 2.81
CA GLN A 36 8.24 -12.92 1.88
C GLN A 36 7.62 -14.31 1.98
N THR A 37 6.95 -14.76 0.92
CA THR A 37 6.11 -15.96 0.94
C THR A 37 6.91 -17.24 1.15
N THR A 38 7.97 -17.46 0.36
CA THR A 38 8.90 -18.59 0.46
C THR A 38 10.33 -18.07 0.60
N GLU A 39 11.29 -18.94 0.94
CA GLU A 39 12.71 -18.56 1.02
C GLU A 39 13.25 -17.93 -0.28
N LEU A 40 12.72 -18.33 -1.45
CA LEU A 40 13.12 -17.84 -2.77
C LEU A 40 12.23 -16.70 -3.28
N SER A 41 11.15 -16.36 -2.58
CA SER A 41 10.29 -15.23 -2.95
C SER A 41 11.02 -13.91 -2.73
N GLU A 42 10.66 -12.89 -3.49
CA GLU A 42 11.06 -11.53 -3.16
C GLU A 42 10.37 -11.02 -1.89
N ARG A 43 10.88 -9.91 -1.36
CA ARG A 43 10.34 -9.20 -0.21
C ARG A 43 9.43 -8.07 -0.70
N ILE A 44 8.14 -8.14 -0.39
CA ILE A 44 7.18 -7.12 -0.80
C ILE A 44 6.70 -6.30 0.41
N PRO A 45 6.67 -4.96 0.32
CA PRO A 45 6.06 -4.11 1.34
C PRO A 45 4.54 -4.11 1.20
N LEU A 46 3.81 -4.31 2.30
CA LEU A 46 2.35 -4.23 2.35
C LEU A 46 1.92 -3.37 3.54
N SER A 47 1.06 -2.38 3.28
CA SER A 47 0.50 -1.51 4.32
C SER A 47 -0.35 -2.34 5.29
N ILE A 48 -0.15 -2.12 6.59
CA ILE A 48 -0.95 -2.81 7.60
C ILE A 48 -2.34 -2.17 7.62
N LEU A 49 -3.37 -2.97 7.35
CA LEU A 49 -4.76 -2.49 7.28
C LEU A 49 -5.29 -2.24 8.69
N ARG A 50 -5.18 -3.25 9.56
CA ARG A 50 -5.64 -3.21 10.95
C ARG A 50 -5.09 -4.40 11.74
N VAL A 51 -5.29 -4.36 13.05
CA VAL A 51 -5.14 -5.49 13.95
C VAL A 51 -6.49 -5.79 14.56
N GLU A 52 -6.92 -7.05 14.48
CA GLU A 52 -8.23 -7.53 14.93
C GLU A 52 -8.02 -8.86 15.66
N ASN A 53 -8.39 -8.95 16.95
CA ASN A 53 -8.20 -10.17 17.77
C ASN A 53 -6.76 -10.75 17.70
N ASP A 54 -5.74 -9.90 17.94
CA ASP A 54 -4.30 -10.25 17.86
C ASP A 54 -3.80 -10.74 16.48
N ARG A 55 -4.64 -10.64 15.45
CA ARG A 55 -4.31 -10.96 14.05
C ARG A 55 -4.06 -9.69 13.26
N VAL A 56 -3.02 -9.71 12.44
CA VAL A 56 -2.65 -8.59 11.58
C VAL A 56 -3.27 -8.80 10.22
N GLU A 57 -4.03 -7.82 9.75
CA GLU A 57 -4.75 -7.89 8.49
C GLU A 57 -4.13 -6.97 7.43
N PHE A 58 -4.13 -7.46 6.20
CA PHE A 58 -3.70 -6.76 5.00
C PHE A 58 -4.81 -6.84 3.95
N LEU A 59 -4.99 -5.75 3.20
CA LEU A 59 -5.79 -5.75 1.98
C LEU A 59 -4.82 -5.74 0.80
N VAL A 60 -4.83 -6.82 0.01
CA VAL A 60 -3.81 -7.08 -1.01
C VAL A 60 -4.46 -7.14 -2.39
N GLN A 61 -3.89 -6.37 -3.32
CA GLN A 61 -4.24 -6.45 -4.74
C GLN A 61 -3.44 -7.57 -5.42
N LYS A 62 -4.10 -8.40 -6.23
CA LYS A 62 -3.50 -9.45 -7.07
C LYS A 62 -2.90 -8.81 -8.33
N ARG A 63 -1.72 -8.20 -8.20
CA ARG A 63 -1.10 -7.40 -9.26
C ARG A 63 0.02 -8.11 -10.02
N GLY A 64 0.82 -8.91 -9.33
CA GLY A 64 1.99 -9.58 -9.91
C GLY A 64 2.28 -10.95 -9.30
N LYS A 65 3.41 -11.53 -9.71
CA LYS A 65 3.86 -12.88 -9.27
C LYS A 65 3.76 -13.04 -7.76
N SER A 66 4.33 -12.11 -7.00
CA SER A 66 4.48 -12.26 -5.54
C SER A 66 3.17 -12.11 -4.77
N THR A 67 2.28 -11.23 -5.23
CA THR A 67 0.93 -11.12 -4.65
C THR A 67 0.06 -12.35 -4.96
N LEU A 68 0.23 -12.96 -6.14
CA LEU A 68 -0.45 -14.23 -6.48
C LEU A 68 0.16 -15.42 -5.73
N GLU A 69 1.48 -15.44 -5.55
CA GLU A 69 2.16 -16.45 -4.72
C GLU A 69 1.67 -16.38 -3.27
N LEU A 70 1.58 -15.18 -2.72
CA LEU A 70 0.97 -14.95 -1.41
C LEU A 70 -0.49 -15.44 -1.38
N TYR A 71 -1.28 -15.17 -2.43
CA TYR A 71 -2.65 -15.64 -2.56
C TYR A 71 -2.79 -17.17 -2.61
N HIS A 72 -1.82 -17.90 -3.15
CA HIS A 72 -1.86 -19.38 -3.19
C HIS A 72 -1.14 -20.08 -2.01
N SER A 73 -0.45 -19.32 -1.15
CA SER A 73 0.23 -19.86 0.02
C SER A 73 -0.68 -20.13 1.23
N THR A 74 -0.24 -20.99 2.14
CA THR A 74 -0.89 -21.27 3.44
C THR A 74 -0.10 -20.71 4.62
N GLU A 75 1.15 -20.33 4.40
CA GLU A 75 2.05 -19.75 5.39
C GLU A 75 3.00 -18.76 4.71
N ILE A 76 3.64 -17.93 5.52
CA ILE A 76 4.62 -16.94 5.07
C ILE A 76 5.96 -17.25 5.69
N PHE A 77 7.00 -17.38 4.87
CA PHE A 77 8.35 -17.68 5.34
C PHE A 77 8.88 -16.61 6.30
N TYR A 78 8.81 -15.33 5.89
CA TYR A 78 9.36 -14.21 6.63
C TYR A 78 8.42 -12.99 6.63
N VAL A 79 8.33 -12.35 7.81
CA VAL A 79 7.57 -11.13 8.07
C VAL A 79 8.43 -10.22 8.93
N ALA A 80 8.52 -8.94 8.55
CA ALA A 80 9.20 -7.92 9.32
C ALA A 80 8.38 -6.63 9.43
N GLY A 81 8.38 -6.07 10.63
CA GLY A 81 7.81 -4.75 10.92
C GLY A 81 7.41 -4.58 12.38
N PRO A 82 6.53 -3.61 12.69
CA PRO A 82 6.06 -2.59 11.74
C PRO A 82 7.23 -1.69 11.30
N LEU A 83 7.22 -1.29 10.03
CA LEU A 83 8.27 -0.48 9.40
C LEU A 83 7.72 0.87 8.93
N GLY A 84 8.63 1.81 8.70
CA GLY A 84 8.29 3.19 8.36
C GLY A 84 7.90 4.02 9.56
N LYS A 85 8.01 5.34 9.41
CA LYS A 85 7.40 6.30 10.32
C LYS A 85 5.87 6.26 10.17
N PRO A 86 5.14 6.37 11.29
CA PRO A 86 3.69 6.53 11.25
C PRO A 86 3.29 7.77 10.44
N PHE A 87 2.04 7.78 9.97
CA PHE A 87 1.45 8.99 9.40
C PHE A 87 1.44 10.11 10.47
N PRO A 88 1.76 11.36 10.13
CA PRO A 88 1.67 12.48 11.07
C PRO A 88 0.20 12.75 11.39
N LEU A 89 -0.30 12.17 12.48
CA LEU A 89 -1.70 12.35 12.91
C LEU A 89 -1.89 13.72 13.58
N GLY A 90 -3.07 14.30 13.40
CA GLY A 90 -3.44 15.60 13.96
C GLY A 90 -4.90 15.95 13.68
N VAL A 91 -5.32 17.10 14.20
CA VAL A 91 -6.63 17.71 13.88
C VAL A 91 -6.40 18.71 12.75
N TYR A 92 -6.80 18.32 11.54
CA TYR A 92 -6.68 19.10 10.31
C TYR A 92 -7.99 19.78 9.92
N GLY A 93 -9.14 19.12 10.15
CA GLY A 93 -10.45 19.57 9.68
C GLY A 93 -10.96 18.65 8.59
N LYS A 94 -11.09 19.14 7.35
CA LYS A 94 -11.49 18.36 6.17
C LYS A 94 -10.29 17.75 5.48
N VAL A 95 -10.20 16.42 5.52
CA VAL A 95 -9.13 15.63 4.90
C VAL A 95 -9.66 14.96 3.64
N TYR A 96 -9.09 15.30 2.49
CA TYR A 96 -9.43 14.70 1.21
C TYR A 96 -8.34 13.68 0.85
N MET A 97 -8.71 12.41 0.77
CA MET A 97 -7.81 11.31 0.46
C MET A 97 -8.05 10.80 -0.95
N TYR A 98 -7.01 10.73 -1.76
CA TYR A 98 -7.04 10.25 -3.13
C TYR A 98 -6.27 8.94 -3.24
N GLY A 99 -7.00 7.86 -3.53
CA GLY A 99 -6.45 6.52 -3.73
C GLY A 99 -6.52 6.11 -5.20
N ILE A 100 -5.37 5.89 -5.81
CA ILE A 100 -5.26 5.41 -7.20
C ILE A 100 -4.72 3.98 -7.19
N ASP A 101 -5.34 3.08 -7.96
CA ASP A 101 -4.91 1.67 -8.06
C ASP A 101 -4.85 1.01 -6.66
N TRP A 102 -3.69 0.53 -6.21
CA TRP A 102 -3.49 -0.06 -4.88
C TRP A 102 -3.58 0.94 -3.72
N GLY A 103 -3.56 2.25 -4.02
CA GLY A 103 -3.54 3.34 -3.04
C GLY A 103 -4.60 3.29 -1.92
N PRO A 104 -5.89 3.01 -2.22
CA PRO A 104 -6.95 2.99 -1.20
C PRO A 104 -6.67 2.03 -0.04
N ALA A 105 -6.00 0.89 -0.29
CA ALA A 105 -5.66 -0.07 0.76
C ALA A 105 -4.69 0.53 1.80
N SER A 106 -3.78 1.40 1.38
CA SER A 106 -2.83 2.07 2.26
C SER A 106 -3.43 3.23 3.07
N LEU A 107 -4.55 3.80 2.59
CA LEU A 107 -5.20 4.95 3.21
C LEU A 107 -6.10 4.56 4.39
N TYR A 108 -6.56 3.32 4.45
CA TYR A 108 -7.56 2.87 5.41
C TYR A 108 -7.17 3.12 6.88
N SER A 109 -5.99 2.66 7.32
CA SER A 109 -5.58 2.80 8.72
C SER A 109 -5.38 4.27 9.11
N VAL A 110 -4.87 5.08 8.18
CA VAL A 110 -4.71 6.53 8.34
C VAL A 110 -6.07 7.23 8.44
N ALA A 111 -7.00 6.91 7.54
CA ALA A 111 -8.34 7.48 7.53
C ALA A 111 -9.08 7.22 8.84
N LYS A 112 -9.05 5.97 9.32
CA LYS A 112 -9.68 5.58 10.58
C LYS A 112 -9.10 6.34 11.77
N ALA A 113 -7.79 6.53 11.79
CA ALA A 113 -7.11 7.28 12.83
C ALA A 113 -7.44 8.78 12.79
N LEU A 114 -7.42 9.40 11.61
CA LEU A 114 -7.80 10.82 11.47
C LEU A 114 -9.26 11.06 11.83
N LYS A 115 -10.18 10.18 11.40
CA LYS A 115 -11.60 10.25 11.76
C LYS A 115 -11.80 10.15 13.28
N SER A 116 -11.00 9.36 13.98
CA SER A 116 -11.03 9.28 15.45
C SER A 116 -10.51 10.55 16.17
N LEU A 117 -9.79 11.41 15.44
CA LEU A 117 -9.25 12.70 15.91
C LEU A 117 -10.11 13.89 15.45
N ASP A 118 -11.43 13.68 15.25
CA ASP A 118 -12.40 14.73 14.88
C ASP A 118 -12.14 15.39 13.52
N ASN A 119 -11.49 14.66 12.60
CA ASN A 119 -11.40 15.07 11.20
C ASN A 119 -12.58 14.52 10.40
N LYS A 120 -13.01 15.28 9.38
CA LYS A 120 -13.92 14.79 8.34
C LYS A 120 -13.10 14.23 7.19
N VAL A 121 -13.20 12.93 6.94
CA VAL A 121 -12.33 12.22 5.99
C VAL A 121 -13.13 11.76 4.78
N TYR A 122 -12.69 12.18 3.60
CA TYR A 122 -13.33 11.91 2.32
C TYR A 122 -12.39 11.06 1.46
N LEU A 123 -12.87 9.95 0.90
CA LEU A 123 -12.10 9.14 -0.04
C LEU A 123 -12.56 9.41 -1.47
N PHE A 124 -11.61 9.60 -2.37
CA PHE A 124 -11.80 9.69 -3.81
C PHE A 124 -10.95 8.61 -4.47
N VAL A 125 -11.56 7.72 -5.25
CA VAL A 125 -10.84 6.61 -5.90
C VAL A 125 -10.98 6.65 -7.42
N SER A 126 -9.94 6.15 -8.09
CA SER A 126 -9.91 5.93 -9.54
C SER A 126 -9.17 4.64 -9.87
N GLY A 127 -9.45 4.06 -11.04
CA GLY A 127 -8.82 2.82 -11.52
C GLY A 127 -9.34 1.56 -10.81
N LYS A 128 -8.45 0.62 -10.50
CA LYS A 128 -8.77 -0.61 -9.77
C LYS A 128 -8.75 -0.36 -8.27
N TYR A 129 -9.90 -0.23 -7.63
CA TYR A 129 -10.01 -0.03 -6.18
C TYR A 129 -10.60 -1.26 -5.48
N PRO A 130 -10.31 -1.46 -4.18
CA PRO A 130 -10.96 -2.51 -3.40
C PRO A 130 -12.46 -2.24 -3.28
N PRO A 131 -13.30 -3.26 -3.05
CA PRO A 131 -14.72 -3.06 -2.75
C PRO A 131 -14.88 -2.07 -1.60
N LEU A 132 -15.69 -1.02 -1.82
CA LEU A 132 -15.81 0.08 -0.88
C LEU A 132 -16.29 -0.39 0.50
N GLU A 133 -17.16 -1.40 0.56
CA GLU A 133 -17.66 -2.03 1.79
C GLU A 133 -16.53 -2.50 2.75
N ILE A 134 -15.34 -2.79 2.23
CA ILE A 134 -14.19 -3.21 3.04
C ILE A 134 -13.51 -2.03 3.73
N VAL A 135 -13.59 -0.84 3.13
CA VAL A 135 -12.82 0.33 3.55
C VAL A 135 -13.67 1.52 3.98
N GLU A 136 -14.97 1.53 3.67
CA GLU A 136 -15.85 2.69 3.82
C GLU A 136 -16.07 3.12 5.28
N ASP A 137 -15.94 2.20 6.26
CA ASP A 137 -16.12 2.54 7.68
C ASP A 137 -15.11 3.60 8.16
N ALA A 138 -13.93 3.63 7.53
CA ALA A 138 -12.88 4.59 7.82
C ALA A 138 -13.15 6.01 7.30
N PHE A 139 -14.18 6.21 6.46
CA PHE A 139 -14.46 7.47 5.78
C PHE A 139 -15.84 8.01 6.13
N ASP A 140 -16.05 9.32 6.01
CA ASP A 140 -17.36 9.96 6.13
C ASP A 140 -18.12 9.93 4.80
N LYS A 141 -17.39 9.95 3.69
CA LYS A 141 -17.92 9.81 2.34
C LYS A 141 -16.86 9.21 1.43
N VAL A 142 -17.31 8.32 0.54
CA VAL A 142 -16.50 7.78 -0.55
C VAL A 142 -17.07 8.26 -1.89
N SER A 143 -16.19 8.64 -2.80
CA SER A 143 -16.53 9.05 -4.16
C SER A 143 -15.71 8.26 -5.19
N LEU A 144 -16.37 7.85 -6.26
CA LEU A 144 -15.75 7.21 -7.43
C LEU A 144 -15.34 8.24 -8.50
N SER A 145 -15.58 9.53 -8.26
CA SER A 145 -15.15 10.63 -9.11
C SER A 145 -13.90 11.28 -8.52
N PHE A 146 -12.88 11.50 -9.35
CA PHE A 146 -11.70 12.28 -8.97
C PHE A 146 -12.02 13.78 -9.09
N GLU A 147 -12.65 14.31 -8.05
CA GLU A 147 -12.99 15.74 -7.98
C GLU A 147 -11.85 16.53 -7.34
N MET A 148 -11.54 17.71 -7.87
CA MET A 148 -10.58 18.61 -7.23
C MET A 148 -11.08 19.06 -5.86
N PRO A 149 -10.19 19.16 -4.85
CA PRO A 149 -10.57 19.69 -3.56
C PRO A 149 -10.98 21.16 -3.71
N LYS A 150 -12.06 21.54 -3.02
CA LYS A 150 -12.58 22.91 -3.00
C LYS A 150 -12.27 23.63 -1.70
N ASP A 151 -12.27 22.87 -0.61
CA ASP A 151 -12.17 23.36 0.77
C ASP A 151 -11.46 22.36 1.69
N ALA A 152 -10.49 21.61 1.14
CA ALA A 152 -9.68 20.67 1.90
C ALA A 152 -8.66 21.41 2.78
N ASP A 153 -8.61 21.06 4.06
CA ASP A 153 -7.56 21.54 4.98
C ASP A 153 -6.28 20.70 4.84
N LEU A 154 -6.43 19.43 4.44
CA LEU A 154 -5.34 18.53 4.09
C LEU A 154 -5.75 17.63 2.92
N VAL A 155 -4.82 17.44 1.98
CA VAL A 155 -4.92 16.42 0.94
C VAL A 155 -3.95 15.28 1.24
N VAL A 156 -4.38 14.04 1.07
CA VAL A 156 -3.52 12.85 1.18
C VAL A 156 -3.62 12.06 -0.11
N VAL A 157 -2.50 11.65 -0.67
CA VAL A 157 -2.47 10.89 -1.93
C VAL A 157 -1.68 9.61 -1.81
N ALA A 158 -2.18 8.52 -2.40
CA ALA A 158 -1.51 7.24 -2.47
C ALA A 158 -1.89 6.49 -3.75
N GLY A 159 -0.94 5.77 -4.35
CA GLY A 159 -1.13 5.05 -5.60
C GLY A 159 0.04 5.18 -6.55
N LYS A 160 -0.21 4.89 -7.83
CA LYS A 160 0.80 4.85 -8.89
C LYS A 160 1.43 6.23 -9.15
N ALA A 161 2.76 6.30 -9.17
CA ALA A 161 3.50 7.56 -9.30
C ALA A 161 3.21 8.30 -10.60
N SER A 162 3.10 7.56 -11.71
CA SER A 162 2.83 8.14 -13.03
C SER A 162 1.50 8.89 -13.10
N GLU A 163 0.51 8.48 -12.30
CA GLU A 163 -0.82 9.11 -12.25
C GLU A 163 -0.90 10.19 -11.18
N LEU A 164 -0.13 10.04 -10.09
CA LEU A 164 -0.06 11.03 -9.03
C LEU A 164 0.71 12.29 -9.41
N LYS A 165 1.72 12.19 -10.28
CA LYS A 165 2.60 13.33 -10.63
C LYS A 165 1.80 14.56 -11.08
N ASP A 166 1.01 14.42 -12.14
CA ASP A 166 0.26 15.54 -12.72
C ASP A 166 -0.85 16.00 -11.77
N PHE A 167 -1.44 15.07 -11.02
CA PHE A 167 -2.46 15.38 -10.03
C PHE A 167 -1.90 16.23 -8.88
N VAL A 168 -0.74 15.87 -8.33
CA VAL A 168 -0.08 16.64 -7.25
C VAL A 168 0.32 18.03 -7.73
N GLU A 169 0.76 18.18 -8.98
CA GLU A 169 1.03 19.50 -9.57
C GLU A 169 -0.23 20.38 -9.64
N SER A 170 -1.41 19.79 -9.84
CA SER A 170 -2.69 20.50 -9.85
C SER A 170 -3.19 20.90 -8.45
N LEU A 171 -2.62 20.31 -7.38
CA LEU A 171 -2.96 20.60 -5.99
C LEU A 171 -2.15 21.76 -5.38
N LYS A 172 -1.43 22.54 -6.21
CA LYS A 172 -0.67 23.71 -5.75
C LYS A 172 -1.55 24.65 -4.92
N GLY A 173 -1.13 24.88 -3.67
CA GLY A 173 -1.84 25.72 -2.70
C GLY A 173 -2.53 24.94 -1.59
N TYR A 174 -2.68 23.62 -1.72
CA TYR A 174 -3.16 22.76 -0.63
C TYR A 174 -1.99 22.08 0.10
N PRO A 175 -2.01 21.98 1.44
CA PRO A 175 -1.16 21.04 2.16
C PRO A 175 -1.42 19.62 1.65
N CYS A 176 -0.38 18.92 1.21
CA CYS A 176 -0.53 17.63 0.55
C CYS A 176 0.52 16.63 1.03
N ILE A 177 0.08 15.50 1.58
CA ILE A 177 0.95 14.41 2.02
C ILE A 177 0.81 13.24 1.05
N ALA A 178 1.92 12.75 0.52
CA ALA A 178 1.96 11.62 -0.38
C ALA A 178 2.62 10.39 0.27
N LEU A 179 2.06 9.22 -0.01
CA LEU A 179 2.75 7.96 0.19
C LEU A 179 3.78 7.75 -0.92
N SER A 180 5.05 7.59 -0.57
CA SER A 180 6.11 7.32 -1.52
C SER A 180 5.94 5.96 -2.19
N THR A 181 6.12 5.93 -3.51
CA THR A 181 6.07 4.72 -4.35
C THR A 181 7.44 4.06 -4.54
N ALA A 182 8.47 4.53 -3.84
CA ALA A 182 9.83 4.06 -4.03
C ALA A 182 9.95 2.55 -3.71
N PRO A 183 10.62 1.74 -4.55
CA PRO A 183 10.82 0.32 -4.27
C PRO A 183 11.56 0.06 -2.95
N ILE A 184 10.97 -0.76 -2.07
CA ILE A 184 11.55 -1.10 -0.76
C ILE A 184 12.02 -2.55 -0.79
N LEU A 185 13.31 -2.75 -0.47
CA LEU A 185 13.90 -4.07 -0.36
C LEU A 185 14.18 -4.47 1.11
N CYS A 186 15.07 -3.74 1.78
CA CYS A 186 15.46 -4.10 3.16
C CYS A 186 14.50 -3.58 4.23
N GLY A 187 13.83 -2.44 3.99
CA GLY A 187 12.94 -1.79 4.96
C GLY A 187 13.60 -1.12 6.17
N VAL A 188 14.94 -1.19 6.30
CA VAL A 188 15.68 -0.78 7.52
C VAL A 188 16.82 0.20 7.24
N GLY A 189 16.84 0.83 6.07
CA GLY A 189 17.77 1.92 5.75
C GLY A 189 19.16 1.50 5.23
N LEU A 190 19.41 0.22 4.97
CA LEU A 190 20.75 -0.28 4.60
C LEU A 190 21.02 -0.30 3.09
N CYS A 191 20.05 -0.74 2.28
CA CYS A 191 20.28 -1.01 0.85
C CYS A 191 20.10 0.21 -0.08
N LEU A 192 19.51 1.29 0.43
CA LEU A 192 19.21 2.52 -0.33
C LEU A 192 18.28 2.33 -1.55
N SER A 193 17.60 1.18 -1.69
CA SER A 193 16.63 0.94 -2.76
C SER A 193 15.47 1.94 -2.71
N CYS A 194 15.05 2.32 -1.50
CA CYS A 194 13.89 3.18 -1.30
C CYS A 194 14.26 4.67 -1.23
N ARG A 195 15.43 5.05 -1.76
CA ARG A 195 15.86 6.46 -1.75
C ARG A 195 14.88 7.35 -2.49
N VAL A 196 14.66 8.53 -1.95
CA VAL A 196 13.82 9.58 -2.51
C VAL A 196 14.49 10.92 -2.27
N TYR A 197 14.35 11.84 -3.21
CA TYR A 197 14.72 13.23 -2.99
C TYR A 197 13.50 13.99 -2.47
N SER A 198 13.62 14.57 -1.28
CA SER A 198 12.54 15.32 -0.62
C SER A 198 13.10 16.41 0.27
N GLU A 199 12.47 17.59 0.22
CA GLU A 199 12.88 18.77 1.00
C GLU A 199 14.35 19.14 0.77
N GLY A 200 14.82 19.07 -0.48
CA GLY A 200 16.18 19.48 -0.85
C GLY A 200 17.30 18.53 -0.42
N LYS A 201 16.98 17.28 -0.02
CA LYS A 201 17.98 16.28 0.37
C LYS A 201 17.55 14.86 0.02
N GLU A 202 18.53 13.97 -0.05
CA GLU A 202 18.30 12.52 -0.11
C GLU A 202 17.71 12.02 1.22
N ARG A 203 16.65 11.22 1.11
CA ARG A 203 15.97 10.55 2.22
C ARG A 203 15.68 9.10 1.83
N LEU A 204 15.33 8.27 2.81
CA LEU A 204 14.94 6.89 2.59
C LEU A 204 13.48 6.69 2.96
N SER A 205 12.64 6.26 2.01
CA SER A 205 11.20 6.02 2.27
C SER A 205 10.97 5.05 3.44
N CYS A 206 11.82 4.03 3.61
CA CYS A 206 11.65 3.05 4.68
C CYS A 206 11.96 3.56 6.11
N THR A 207 12.82 4.56 6.28
CA THR A 207 13.23 5.08 7.60
C THR A 207 12.79 6.51 7.85
N ASP A 208 12.74 7.34 6.81
CA ASP A 208 12.33 8.74 6.89
C ASP A 208 10.86 8.96 6.56
N GLY A 209 10.27 8.07 5.77
CA GLY A 209 8.87 8.09 5.33
C GLY A 209 8.07 6.92 5.91
N PRO A 210 7.09 6.35 5.18
CA PRO A 210 6.90 6.47 3.74
C PRO A 210 6.04 7.68 3.32
N TRP A 211 5.55 8.47 4.28
CA TRP A 211 4.73 9.67 4.05
C TRP A 211 5.61 10.92 3.97
N PHE A 212 5.45 11.70 2.90
CA PHE A 212 6.23 12.92 2.65
C PHE A 212 5.32 14.07 2.20
N GLU A 213 5.79 15.30 2.38
CA GLU A 213 5.19 16.47 1.74
C GLU A 213 5.26 16.30 0.21
N ALA A 214 4.11 16.20 -0.43
CA ALA A 214 3.97 15.82 -1.83
C ALA A 214 4.65 16.82 -2.77
N SER A 215 4.57 18.11 -2.44
CA SER A 215 5.20 19.18 -3.22
C SER A 215 6.74 19.15 -3.19
N SER A 216 7.31 18.46 -2.19
CA SER A 216 8.76 18.36 -1.99
C SER A 216 9.41 17.17 -2.70
N LEU A 217 8.61 16.20 -3.16
CA LEU A 217 9.09 14.96 -3.76
C LEU A 217 9.54 15.15 -5.22
N ASP A 218 10.63 14.49 -5.60
CA ASP A 218 10.98 14.32 -7.01
C ASP A 218 10.12 13.23 -7.67
N TRP A 219 8.95 13.64 -8.18
CA TRP A 219 8.00 12.76 -8.87
C TRP A 219 8.53 12.20 -10.20
N GLN A 220 9.48 12.87 -10.85
CA GLN A 220 10.08 12.36 -12.08
C GLN A 220 10.96 11.15 -11.75
N SER A 221 11.81 11.27 -10.72
CA SER A 221 12.61 10.15 -10.21
C SER A 221 11.73 9.01 -9.72
N LEU A 222 10.67 9.29 -8.96
CA LEU A 222 9.73 8.25 -8.50
C LEU A 222 9.08 7.49 -9.67
N THR A 223 8.59 8.21 -10.68
CA THR A 223 7.97 7.59 -11.88
C THR A 223 8.96 6.72 -12.66
N LEU A 224 10.21 7.15 -12.83
CA LEU A 224 11.24 6.35 -13.51
C LEU A 224 11.57 5.08 -12.72
N ARG A 225 11.63 5.19 -11.39
CA ARG A 225 12.00 4.07 -10.50
C ARG A 225 10.88 3.06 -10.32
N GLU A 226 9.62 3.51 -10.36
CA GLU A 226 8.45 2.63 -10.36
C GLU A 226 8.43 1.71 -11.58
N ASN A 227 8.93 2.18 -12.73
CA ASN A 227 8.92 1.42 -13.98
C ASN A 227 10.22 0.64 -14.24
N LEU A 228 11.12 0.55 -13.26
CA LEU A 228 12.47 0.00 -13.46
C LEU A 228 12.48 -1.50 -13.80
N TYR A 229 11.52 -2.27 -13.26
CA TYR A 229 11.48 -3.73 -13.36
C TYR A 229 10.23 -4.27 -14.08
N VAL A 230 9.54 -3.44 -14.86
CA VAL A 230 8.26 -3.82 -15.48
C VAL A 230 8.39 -5.04 -16.39
N GLU A 231 9.51 -5.17 -17.10
CA GLU A 231 9.78 -6.31 -17.97
C GLU A 231 9.97 -7.60 -17.16
N GLU A 232 10.80 -7.55 -16.12
CA GLU A 232 11.06 -8.68 -15.23
C GLU A 232 9.83 -9.09 -14.43
N GLU A 233 9.03 -8.12 -13.94
CA GLU A 233 7.76 -8.36 -13.27
C GLU A 233 6.77 -9.10 -14.19
N SER A 234 6.72 -8.72 -15.47
CA SER A 234 5.85 -9.34 -16.47
C SER A 234 6.28 -10.78 -16.77
N LEU A 235 7.58 -11.01 -16.95
CA LEU A 235 8.14 -12.36 -17.18
C LEU A 235 7.89 -13.27 -15.97
N ALA A 236 8.17 -12.80 -14.76
CA ALA A 236 7.94 -13.56 -13.54
C ALA A 236 6.47 -13.94 -13.35
N LEU A 237 5.56 -13.01 -13.68
CA LEU A 237 4.12 -13.28 -13.64
C LEU A 237 3.72 -14.36 -14.67
N GLU A 238 4.20 -14.24 -15.91
CA GLU A 238 3.90 -15.22 -16.97
C GLU A 238 4.37 -16.63 -16.58
N GLU A 239 5.58 -16.76 -16.05
CA GLU A 239 6.13 -18.02 -15.57
C GLU A 239 5.30 -18.63 -14.44
N TYR A 240 4.91 -17.81 -13.47
CA TYR A 240 4.10 -18.26 -12.34
C TYR A 240 2.70 -18.70 -12.77
N LEU A 241 2.07 -18.01 -13.72
CA LEU A 241 0.78 -18.42 -14.28
C LEU A 241 0.87 -19.76 -15.02
N LYS A 242 1.96 -20.02 -15.75
CA LYS A 242 2.22 -21.34 -16.37
C LYS A 242 2.35 -22.42 -15.30
N GLU A 243 3.00 -22.12 -14.18
CA GLU A 243 3.11 -23.05 -13.05
C GLU A 243 1.74 -23.38 -12.44
N LEU A 244 0.92 -22.37 -12.14
CA LEU A 244 -0.43 -22.56 -11.61
C LEU A 244 -1.30 -23.42 -12.55
N ARG A 245 -1.24 -23.16 -13.86
CA ARG A 245 -1.96 -23.98 -14.85
C ARG A 245 -1.50 -25.44 -14.82
N ARG A 246 -0.19 -25.70 -14.70
CA ARG A 246 0.35 -27.07 -14.58
C ARG A 246 -0.10 -27.76 -13.29
N ARG A 247 -0.19 -27.04 -12.16
CA ARG A 247 -0.69 -27.58 -10.89
C ARG A 247 -2.17 -27.98 -11.00
N ALA A 248 -3.01 -27.08 -11.51
CA ALA A 248 -4.44 -27.34 -11.72
C ALA A 248 -4.69 -28.54 -12.65
N LEU A 249 -3.89 -28.70 -13.72
CA LEU A 249 -3.99 -29.86 -14.60
C LEU A 249 -3.67 -31.18 -13.89
N ARG A 250 -2.68 -31.19 -12.97
CA ARG A 250 -2.34 -32.40 -12.20
C ARG A 250 -3.47 -32.78 -11.24
N GLU A 251 -4.03 -31.80 -10.55
CA GLU A 251 -5.15 -31.98 -9.61
C GLU A 251 -6.42 -32.48 -10.31
N ALA A 252 -6.69 -32.03 -11.54
CA ALA A 252 -7.84 -32.51 -12.32
C ALA A 252 -7.69 -33.96 -12.82
N THR A 253 -6.46 -34.49 -12.85
CA THR A 253 -6.15 -35.85 -13.30
C THR A 253 -5.96 -36.86 -12.17
N SER A 254 -5.94 -36.41 -10.91
CA SER A 254 -5.82 -37.22 -9.70
C SER A 254 -7.16 -37.46 -9.05
#